data_AF-A0AAI8YQT4-F1
#
_entry.id   AF-A0AAI8YQT4-F1
#
_cell.length_a   1.000
_cell.length_b   1.000
_cell.length_c   1.000
_cell.angle_alpha   90.00
_cell.angle_beta   90.00
_cell.angle_gamma   90.00
#
_symmetry.space_group_name_H-M   'P 1'
#
loop_
_entity.id
_entity.type
_entity.pdbx_description
1 polymer ?
#
loop_
_entity_poly.entity_id
_entity_poly.type
_entity_poly.pdbx_seq_one_letter_code
_entity_poly.pdbx_strand_id
1 'polypeptide(L)'
;MGKPPAKRMEMTTPQSPIVRLFHPSQYLPVRKRLMKHLNTLEVLRLCQTSKELRSHLQLVEWDINKKLKPFFDDPISFRSCLGRCDALIFGDFALQFLERAYWADFDLESIVQNGSKLEELAKHVTEVQGFTWDETYTLDDEKNMSDDETAMSNNGFEEVGVNQQSH
;
A
#
# COMPACT_ATOMS: atom_id res chain seq x y z
N MET A 1 -48.60 -28.59 21.06
CA MET A 1 -47.20 -28.14 21.29
C MET A 1 -46.32 -28.71 20.18
N GLY A 2 -45.85 -27.86 19.27
CA GLY A 2 -44.97 -28.27 18.16
C GLY A 2 -43.52 -28.40 18.63
N LYS A 3 -42.82 -29.46 18.22
CA LYS A 3 -41.38 -29.63 18.49
C LYS A 3 -40.59 -28.42 17.96
N PRO A 4 -39.61 -27.88 18.70
CA PRO A 4 -38.75 -26.83 18.20
C PRO A 4 -37.91 -27.36 17.02
N PRO A 5 -37.60 -26.53 16.02
CA PRO A 5 -36.79 -26.95 14.89
C PRO A 5 -35.38 -27.34 15.36
N ALA A 6 -34.87 -28.45 14.82
CA ALA A 6 -33.54 -28.93 15.12
C ALA A 6 -32.51 -27.83 14.85
N LYS A 7 -31.64 -27.58 15.83
CA LYS A 7 -30.51 -26.64 15.73
C LYS A 7 -29.67 -27.05 14.53
N ARG A 8 -29.64 -26.20 13.49
CA ARG A 8 -28.82 -26.42 12.28
C ARG A 8 -27.38 -26.63 12.76
N MET A 9 -26.84 -27.84 12.57
CA MET A 9 -25.41 -28.08 12.75
C MET A 9 -24.69 -27.15 11.77
N GLU A 10 -23.92 -26.20 12.31
CA GLU A 10 -22.95 -25.48 11.52
C GLU A 10 -21.89 -26.50 11.06
N MET A 11 -22.10 -27.05 9.87
CA MET A 11 -21.04 -27.76 9.17
C MET A 11 -19.98 -26.71 8.85
N THR A 12 -18.86 -26.76 9.56
CA THR A 12 -17.66 -26.04 9.13
C THR A 12 -17.35 -26.51 7.71
N THR A 13 -17.59 -25.66 6.73
CA THR A 13 -17.34 -25.98 5.33
C THR A 13 -15.87 -26.39 5.22
N PRO A 14 -15.55 -27.60 4.73
CA PRO A 14 -14.16 -28.01 4.55
C PRO A 14 -13.48 -27.01 3.62
N GLN A 15 -12.45 -26.30 4.11
CA GLN A 15 -11.68 -25.42 3.25
C GLN A 15 -11.07 -26.25 2.12
N SER A 16 -11.24 -25.78 0.88
CA SER A 16 -10.69 -26.43 -0.29
C SER A 16 -9.17 -26.63 -0.11
N PRO A 17 -8.61 -27.79 -0.49
CA PRO A 17 -7.16 -28.03 -0.40
C PRO A 17 -6.33 -26.93 -1.05
N ILE A 18 -6.82 -26.32 -2.13
CA ILE A 18 -6.14 -25.22 -2.80
C ILE A 18 -6.09 -23.96 -1.93
N VAL A 19 -7.17 -23.66 -1.20
CA VAL A 19 -7.23 -22.52 -0.28
C VAL A 19 -6.19 -22.69 0.84
N ARG A 20 -6.04 -23.92 1.34
CA ARG A 20 -5.06 -24.24 2.40
C ARG A 20 -3.62 -24.02 1.97
N LEU A 21 -3.29 -24.21 0.69
CA LEU A 21 -1.94 -23.97 0.15
C LEU A 21 -1.55 -22.49 0.18
N PHE A 22 -2.53 -21.59 0.06
CA PHE A 22 -2.32 -20.13 0.10
C PHE A 22 -2.61 -19.53 1.47
N HIS A 23 -2.93 -20.34 2.47
CA HIS A 23 -3.22 -19.85 3.81
C HIS A 23 -1.98 -19.19 4.44
N PRO A 24 -2.11 -18.00 5.07
CA PRO A 24 -0.95 -17.25 5.53
C PRO A 24 -0.10 -17.96 6.59
N SER A 25 -0.71 -18.78 7.43
CA SER A 25 -0.03 -19.52 8.50
C SER A 25 0.22 -21.00 8.21
N GLN A 26 -0.32 -21.55 7.12
CA GLN A 26 -0.14 -22.97 6.77
C GLN A 26 0.75 -23.07 5.53
N TYR A 27 1.73 -23.98 5.54
CA TYR A 27 2.59 -24.25 4.38
C TYR A 27 3.37 -23.04 3.82
N LEU A 28 3.84 -22.15 4.69
CA LEU A 28 4.61 -20.95 4.34
C LEU A 28 5.70 -21.17 3.27
N PRO A 29 6.54 -22.23 3.30
CA PRO A 29 7.55 -22.44 2.26
C PRO A 29 6.97 -22.72 0.89
N VAL A 30 5.89 -23.51 0.81
CA VAL A 30 5.21 -23.85 -0.44
C VAL A 30 4.55 -22.60 -1.00
N ARG A 31 3.80 -21.87 -0.17
CA ARG A 31 3.18 -20.61 -0.55
C ARG A 31 4.22 -19.63 -1.09
N LYS A 32 5.31 -19.37 -0.35
CA LYS A 32 6.36 -18.44 -0.79
C LYS A 32 6.93 -18.81 -2.16
N ARG A 33 7.15 -20.11 -2.42
CA ARG A 33 7.62 -20.57 -3.73
C ARG A 33 6.59 -20.36 -4.83
N LEU A 34 5.33 -20.73 -4.60
CA LEU A 34 4.26 -20.50 -5.57
C LEU A 34 4.11 -19.02 -5.91
N MET A 35 4.05 -18.16 -4.88
CA MET A 35 3.89 -16.71 -5.06
C MET A 35 5.05 -16.06 -5.80
N LYS A 36 6.28 -16.62 -5.72
CA LYS A 36 7.43 -16.14 -6.50
C LYS A 36 7.27 -16.36 -8.01
N HIS A 37 6.48 -17.35 -8.41
CA HIS A 37 6.26 -17.68 -9.82
C HIS A 37 4.98 -17.07 -10.39
N LEU A 38 4.18 -16.38 -9.57
CA LEU A 38 2.94 -15.74 -10.00
C LEU A 38 3.16 -14.23 -10.10
N ASN A 39 3.03 -13.68 -11.30
CA ASN A 39 2.98 -12.23 -11.48
C ASN A 39 1.65 -11.66 -10.94
N THR A 40 1.58 -10.34 -10.84
CA THR A 40 0.43 -9.66 -10.21
C THR A 40 -0.89 -9.94 -10.93
N LEU A 41 -0.88 -10.00 -12.26
CA LEU A 41 -2.06 -10.36 -13.04
C LEU A 41 -2.53 -11.79 -12.75
N GLU A 42 -1.61 -12.75 -12.63
CA GLU A 42 -1.92 -14.15 -12.30
C GLU A 42 -2.48 -14.30 -10.89
N VAL A 43 -1.97 -13.55 -9.92
CA VAL A 43 -2.54 -13.51 -8.56
C VAL A 43 -3.95 -12.91 -8.57
N LEU A 44 -4.18 -11.83 -9.32
CA LEU A 44 -5.52 -11.25 -9.46
C LEU A 44 -6.51 -12.24 -10.11
N ARG A 45 -6.06 -12.98 -11.13
CA ARG A 45 -6.86 -14.07 -11.74
C ARG A 45 -7.15 -15.18 -10.72
N LEU A 46 -6.17 -15.57 -9.90
CA LEU A 46 -6.39 -16.54 -8.82
C LEU A 46 -7.46 -16.05 -7.83
N CYS A 47 -7.42 -14.76 -7.45
CA CYS A 47 -8.43 -14.10 -6.62
C CYS A 47 -9.85 -14.07 -7.25
N GLN A 48 -9.98 -14.29 -8.56
CA GLN A 48 -11.29 -14.41 -9.22
C GLN A 48 -11.90 -15.80 -9.07
N THR A 49 -11.09 -16.82 -8.78
CA THR A 49 -11.57 -18.21 -8.64
C THR A 49 -12.23 -18.49 -7.28
N SER A 50 -11.85 -17.76 -6.22
CA SER A 50 -12.37 -17.96 -4.87
C SER A 50 -12.39 -16.67 -4.07
N LYS A 51 -13.54 -16.38 -3.44
CA LYS A 51 -13.70 -15.25 -2.51
C LYS A 51 -12.78 -15.37 -1.30
N GLU A 52 -12.56 -16.59 -0.83
CA GLU A 52 -11.71 -16.87 0.33
C GLU A 52 -10.22 -16.64 0.00
N LEU A 53 -9.76 -17.13 -1.15
CA LEU A 53 -8.40 -16.85 -1.63
C LEU A 53 -8.19 -15.35 -1.81
N ARG A 54 -9.17 -14.65 -2.39
CA ARG A 54 -9.12 -13.20 -2.56
C ARG A 54 -8.89 -12.50 -1.23
N SER A 55 -9.71 -12.79 -0.22
CA SER A 55 -9.58 -12.17 1.11
C SER A 55 -8.20 -12.43 1.73
N HIS A 56 -7.71 -13.67 1.67
CA HIS A 56 -6.39 -14.01 2.21
C HIS A 56 -5.24 -13.33 1.46
N LEU A 57 -5.26 -13.36 0.13
CA LEU A 57 -4.19 -12.78 -0.68
C LEU A 57 -4.19 -11.26 -0.61
N GLN A 58 -5.36 -10.61 -0.63
CA GLN A 58 -5.46 -9.16 -0.45
C GLN A 58 -4.85 -8.68 0.87
N LEU A 59 -5.15 -9.38 1.96
CA LEU A 59 -4.63 -9.02 3.29
C LEU A 59 -3.11 -9.18 3.42
N VAL A 60 -2.49 -10.09 2.68
CA VAL A 60 -1.08 -10.43 2.91
C VAL A 60 -0.16 -9.88 1.83
N GLU A 61 -0.61 -9.86 0.58
CA GLU A 61 0.18 -9.40 -0.56
C GLU A 61 0.11 -7.89 -0.74
N TRP A 62 -1.01 -7.26 -0.36
CA TRP A 62 -1.23 -5.81 -0.42
C TRP A 62 -1.41 -5.20 0.98
N ASP A 63 -0.54 -5.60 1.92
CA ASP A 63 -0.47 -5.00 3.25
C ASP A 63 0.30 -3.67 3.21
N ILE A 64 -0.44 -2.57 3.10
CA ILE A 64 0.13 -1.21 3.03
C ILE A 64 0.91 -0.84 4.30
N ASN A 65 0.48 -1.29 5.48
CA ASN A 65 1.18 -0.97 6.73
C ASN A 65 2.55 -1.64 6.76
N LYS A 66 2.61 -2.90 6.30
CA LYS A 66 3.88 -3.62 6.17
C LYS A 66 4.81 -2.95 5.16
N LYS A 67 4.27 -2.40 4.06
CA LYS A 67 5.08 -1.72 3.03
C LYS A 67 5.56 -0.32 3.44
N LEU A 68 4.81 0.38 4.29
CA LEU A 68 5.20 1.68 4.85
C LEU A 68 6.16 1.59 6.04
N LYS A 69 6.26 0.41 6.67
CA LYS A 69 7.12 0.18 7.84
C LYS A 69 8.60 0.55 7.69
N PRO A 70 9.23 0.47 6.50
CA PRO A 70 10.59 0.97 6.32
C PRO A 70 10.72 2.49 6.43
N PHE A 71 9.62 3.24 6.22
CA PHE A 71 9.60 4.70 6.30
C PHE A 71 9.11 5.18 7.66
N PHE A 72 8.09 4.53 8.22
CA PHE A 72 7.45 4.98 9.45
C PHE A 72 7.44 3.89 10.52
N ASP A 73 7.79 4.27 11.74
CA ASP A 73 7.65 3.40 12.92
C ASP A 73 6.17 3.08 13.19
N ASP A 74 5.29 4.06 12.98
CA ASP A 74 3.83 3.89 13.02
C ASP A 74 3.16 4.23 11.68
N PRO A 75 3.09 3.25 10.76
CA PRO A 75 2.39 3.40 9.49
C PRO A 75 0.90 3.73 9.60
N ILE A 76 0.25 3.34 10.71
CA ILE A 76 -1.18 3.58 10.90
C ILE A 76 -1.40 5.06 11.18
N SER A 77 -0.60 5.64 12.08
CA SER A 77 -0.63 7.07 12.38
C SER A 77 -0.40 7.92 11.13
N PHE A 78 0.61 7.57 10.31
CA PHE A 78 0.87 8.26 9.06
C PHE A 78 -0.32 8.16 8.07
N ARG A 79 -0.88 6.97 7.86
CA ARG A 79 -2.05 6.78 6.98
C ARG A 79 -3.29 7.51 7.47
N SER A 80 -3.50 7.58 8.79
CA SER A 80 -4.56 8.37 9.38
C SER A 80 -4.35 9.86 9.12
N CYS A 81 -3.11 10.34 9.05
CA CYS A 81 -2.81 11.71 8.61
C CYS A 81 -3.10 11.90 7.12
N LEU A 82 -2.66 10.98 6.25
CA LEU A 82 -2.96 11.03 4.81
C LEU A 82 -4.46 11.16 4.55
N GLY A 83 -5.26 10.33 5.23
CA GLY A 83 -6.73 10.36 5.08
C GLY A 83 -7.40 11.64 5.60
N ARG A 84 -6.82 12.34 6.59
CA ARG A 84 -7.32 13.63 7.07
C ARG A 84 -6.94 14.78 6.13
N CYS A 85 -5.76 14.69 5.51
CA CYS A 85 -5.23 15.72 4.62
C CYS A 85 -5.70 15.54 3.16
N ASP A 86 -6.48 14.50 2.85
CA ASP A 86 -6.79 14.07 1.48
C ASP A 86 -5.51 13.91 0.62
N ALA A 87 -4.45 13.41 1.22
CA ALA A 87 -3.16 13.22 0.57
C ALA A 87 -3.08 11.85 -0.11
N LEU A 88 -2.39 11.79 -1.24
CA LEU A 88 -2.25 10.58 -2.06
C LEU A 88 -0.78 10.20 -2.20
N ILE A 89 -0.46 8.94 -1.92
CA ILE A 89 0.86 8.37 -2.23
C ILE A 89 0.93 8.03 -3.72
N PHE A 90 2.02 8.39 -4.36
CA PHE A 90 2.27 8.12 -5.78
C PHE A 90 3.72 7.64 -6.01
N GLY A 91 4.17 7.66 -7.27
CA GLY A 91 5.55 7.34 -7.63
C GLY A 91 5.93 5.85 -7.47
N ASP A 92 7.22 5.63 -7.26
CA ASP A 92 7.82 4.30 -7.21
C ASP A 92 7.26 3.44 -6.07
N PHE A 93 6.95 4.05 -4.92
CA PHE A 93 6.27 3.34 -3.83
C PHE A 93 4.95 2.74 -4.30
N ALA A 94 4.10 3.54 -4.96
CA ALA A 94 2.78 3.10 -5.40
C ALA A 94 2.89 1.99 -6.44
N LEU A 95 3.83 2.13 -7.38
CA LEU A 95 4.08 1.11 -8.40
C LEU A 95 4.55 -0.21 -7.78
N GLN A 96 5.54 -0.18 -6.88
CA GLN A 96 6.02 -1.37 -6.19
C GLN A 96 4.94 -2.05 -5.35
N PHE A 97 4.08 -1.26 -4.70
CA PHE A 97 2.95 -1.79 -3.93
C PHE A 97 1.96 -2.51 -4.84
N LEU A 98 1.58 -1.91 -5.98
CA LEU A 98 0.64 -2.49 -6.92
C LEU A 98 1.21 -3.75 -7.60
N GLU A 99 2.47 -3.70 -8.03
CA GLU A 99 3.16 -4.79 -8.71
C GLU A 99 3.61 -5.92 -7.77
N ARG A 100 3.51 -5.73 -6.45
CA ARG A 100 4.07 -6.64 -5.43
C ARG A 100 5.58 -6.86 -5.64
N ALA A 101 6.25 -5.83 -6.13
CA ALA A 101 7.69 -5.82 -6.37
C ALA A 101 8.45 -5.28 -5.15
N TYR A 102 9.77 -5.40 -5.22
CA TYR A 102 10.69 -4.73 -4.32
C TYR A 102 11.94 -4.34 -5.10
N TRP A 103 12.19 -3.04 -5.16
CA TRP A 103 13.43 -2.46 -5.64
C TRP A 103 14.10 -1.81 -4.43
N ALA A 104 15.43 -1.91 -4.35
CA ALA A 104 16.17 -1.18 -3.32
C ALA A 104 16.17 0.31 -3.67
N ASP A 105 16.40 1.15 -2.66
CA ASP A 105 16.70 2.57 -2.83
C ASP A 105 15.62 3.35 -3.60
N PHE A 106 14.44 3.47 -3.00
CA PHE A 106 13.34 4.28 -3.52
C PHE A 106 12.76 5.15 -2.40
N ASP A 107 12.27 6.32 -2.79
CA ASP A 107 11.67 7.28 -1.87
C ASP A 107 10.14 7.09 -1.78
N LEU A 108 9.56 7.70 -0.75
CA LEU A 108 8.12 7.78 -0.59
C LEU A 108 7.67 9.19 -0.97
N GLU A 109 6.83 9.26 -1.99
CA GLU A 109 6.29 10.51 -2.51
C GLU A 109 4.79 10.60 -2.21
N SER A 110 4.34 11.79 -1.79
CA SER A 110 2.92 12.06 -1.57
C SER A 110 2.52 13.45 -2.06
N ILE A 111 1.34 13.55 -2.64
CA ILE A 111 0.73 14.82 -3.05
C ILE A 111 -0.37 15.21 -2.09
N VAL A 112 -0.50 16.50 -1.80
CA VAL A 112 -1.54 17.05 -0.93
C VAL A 112 -2.02 18.40 -1.48
N GLN A 113 -3.28 18.72 -1.21
CA GLN A 113 -3.82 20.03 -1.57
C GLN A 113 -3.11 21.12 -0.76
N ASN A 114 -2.71 22.18 -1.45
CA ASN A 114 -1.98 23.28 -0.83
C ASN A 114 -2.78 24.00 0.28
N GLY A 115 -2.09 24.65 1.22
CA GLY A 115 -2.69 25.34 2.37
C GLY A 115 -2.75 24.50 3.64
N SER A 116 -3.85 24.58 4.41
CA SER A 116 -3.92 24.01 5.77
C SER A 116 -3.68 22.49 5.83
N LYS A 117 -4.00 21.76 4.75
CA LYS A 117 -3.77 20.31 4.65
C LYS A 117 -2.29 19.98 4.46
N LEU A 118 -1.59 20.76 3.63
CA LEU A 118 -0.14 20.66 3.49
C LEU A 118 0.54 20.96 4.82
N GLU A 119 0.15 22.05 5.49
CA GLU A 119 0.69 22.41 6.82
C GLU A 119 0.47 21.30 7.86
N GLU A 120 -0.71 20.68 7.87
CA GLU A 120 -1.02 19.58 8.78
C GLU A 120 -0.17 18.33 8.48
N LEU A 121 -0.03 17.97 7.21
CA LEU A 121 0.78 16.82 6.80
C LEU A 121 2.27 17.05 7.09
N ALA A 122 2.79 18.23 6.71
CA ALA A 122 4.13 18.71 7.02
C ALA A 122 4.45 18.61 8.51
N LYS A 123 3.54 19.13 9.34
CA LYS A 123 3.68 19.08 10.80
C LYS A 123 3.70 17.65 11.32
N HIS A 124 2.85 16.77 10.81
CA HIS A 124 2.83 15.37 11.22
C HIS A 124 4.12 14.65 10.86
N VAL A 125 4.60 14.82 9.62
CA VAL A 125 5.82 14.18 9.13
C VAL A 125 7.05 14.66 9.91
N THR A 126 7.13 15.95 10.23
CA THR A 126 8.27 16.50 10.98
C THR A 126 8.20 16.27 12.49
N GLU A 127 7.09 16.65 13.14
CA GLU A 127 6.99 16.64 14.60
C GLU A 127 6.63 15.26 15.17
N VAL A 128 5.85 14.45 14.44
CA VAL A 128 5.38 13.13 14.93
C VAL A 128 6.27 12.01 14.42
N GLN A 129 6.63 12.05 13.13
CA GLN A 129 7.43 11.00 12.49
C GLN A 129 8.94 11.31 12.49
N GLY A 130 9.35 12.54 12.88
CA GLY A 130 10.75 12.90 13.10
C GLY A 130 11.56 13.18 11.85
N PHE A 131 10.92 13.37 10.69
CA PHE A 131 11.62 13.71 9.45
C PHE A 131 12.09 15.17 9.44
N THR A 132 13.17 15.42 8.73
CA THR A 132 13.70 16.77 8.49
C THR A 132 13.37 17.24 7.09
N TRP A 133 13.17 18.55 6.93
CA TRP A 133 13.09 19.17 5.61
C TRP A 133 14.44 19.13 4.91
N ASP A 134 14.42 18.73 3.65
CA ASP A 134 15.53 18.92 2.73
C ASP A 134 15.00 19.79 1.57
N GLU A 135 15.55 21.00 1.43
CA GLU A 135 15.11 21.99 0.43
C GLU A 135 15.59 21.66 -0.99
N THR A 136 16.29 20.53 -1.19
CA THR A 136 16.89 20.18 -2.49
C THR A 136 15.90 19.73 -3.58
N TYR A 137 14.61 19.59 -3.27
CA TYR A 137 13.55 19.28 -4.25
C TYR A 137 12.50 20.38 -4.32
N THR A 138 12.89 21.58 -4.74
CA THR A 138 11.94 22.57 -5.27
C THR A 138 11.77 22.35 -6.77
N LEU A 139 10.55 22.49 -7.27
CA LEU A 139 10.06 22.29 -8.65
C LEU A 139 10.73 23.14 -9.76
N ASP A 140 12.01 23.48 -9.61
CA ASP A 140 12.80 24.16 -10.64
C ASP A 140 13.50 23.17 -11.60
N ASP A 141 13.50 21.86 -11.28
CA ASP A 141 14.17 20.83 -12.09
C ASP A 141 13.30 20.22 -13.21
N GLU A 142 12.02 20.60 -13.34
CA GLU A 142 11.18 20.22 -14.49
C GLU A 142 11.63 20.88 -15.83
N LYS A 143 12.66 21.74 -15.83
CA LYS A 143 13.14 22.38 -17.07
C LYS A 143 14.10 21.53 -17.91
N ASN A 144 14.42 20.30 -17.51
CA ASN A 144 15.33 19.43 -18.25
C ASN A 144 14.78 18.02 -18.55
N MET A 145 13.46 17.86 -18.68
CA MET A 145 12.89 16.73 -19.43
C MET A 145 12.29 17.24 -20.74
N SER A 146 12.69 16.57 -21.81
CA SER A 146 12.45 16.84 -23.22
C SER A 146 11.02 17.27 -23.58
N ASP A 147 10.95 18.18 -24.56
CA ASP A 147 9.78 18.75 -25.23
C ASP A 147 8.79 17.73 -25.85
N ASP A 148 8.15 16.87 -25.06
CA ASP A 148 6.98 16.10 -25.52
C ASP A 148 6.15 15.60 -24.32
N GLU A 149 5.25 16.45 -23.82
CA GLU A 149 3.90 16.13 -23.29
C GLU A 149 3.40 17.24 -22.36
N THR A 150 3.19 18.43 -22.92
CA THR A 150 2.44 19.50 -22.25
C THR A 150 0.95 19.18 -22.28
N ALA A 151 0.43 18.57 -21.23
CA ALA A 151 -0.94 18.80 -20.75
C ALA A 151 -1.13 18.16 -19.37
N MET A 152 -1.04 18.96 -18.30
CA MET A 152 -1.89 18.88 -17.08
C MET A 152 -1.44 19.92 -16.01
N SER A 153 -0.99 21.12 -16.41
CA SER A 153 -0.77 22.22 -15.45
C SER A 153 -2.09 22.96 -15.19
N ASN A 154 -2.77 22.70 -14.06
CA ASN A 154 -3.64 23.66 -13.33
C ASN A 154 -4.47 23.05 -12.17
N ASN A 155 -3.91 22.17 -11.31
CA ASN A 155 -4.71 21.59 -10.22
C ASN A 155 -4.17 21.77 -8.78
N GLY A 156 -3.21 22.65 -8.51
CA GLY A 156 -2.96 23.12 -7.13
C GLY A 156 -2.50 22.05 -6.11
N PHE A 157 -1.74 21.05 -6.55
CA PHE A 157 -1.10 20.05 -5.70
C PHE A 157 0.41 20.28 -5.67
N GLU A 158 1.02 20.16 -4.49
CA GLU A 158 2.48 20.14 -4.32
C GLU A 158 2.91 18.74 -3.85
N GLU A 159 4.07 18.31 -4.35
CA GLU A 159 4.69 17.02 -4.01
C GLU A 159 5.56 17.18 -2.74
N VAL A 160 5.44 16.22 -1.83
CA VAL A 160 6.29 16.10 -0.65
C VAL A 160 7.07 14.79 -0.78
N GLY A 161 8.37 14.91 -1.07
CA GLY A 161 9.33 13.81 -1.05
C GLY A 161 9.93 13.62 0.35
N VAL A 162 10.06 12.38 0.79
CA VAL A 162 10.63 12.03 2.10
C VAL A 162 11.86 11.14 1.90
N ASN A 163 13.05 11.68 2.21
CA ASN A 163 14.33 10.96 2.12
C ASN A 163 14.64 10.17 3.40
N GLN A 164 15.23 8.99 3.22
CA GLN A 164 15.70 8.12 4.31
C GLN A 164 17.17 8.46 4.66
N GLN A 165 17.45 8.89 5.89
CA GLN A 165 18.83 8.90 6.44
C GLN A 165 19.06 7.64 7.28
N SER A 166 19.96 6.79 6.81
CA SER A 166 20.40 5.59 7.51
C SER A 166 21.26 5.95 8.73
N HIS A 167 20.94 5.39 9.90
CA HIS A 167 21.85 5.29 11.04
C HIS A 167 22.66 4.00 11.00
#